data_AF-A0A2U2ACK4-F1
#
_entry.id   AF-A0A2U2ACK4-F1
#
_cell.length_a   1.000
_cell.length_b   1.000
_cell.length_c   1.000
_cell.angle_alpha   90.00
_cell.angle_beta   90.00
_cell.angle_gamma   90.00
#
_symmetry.space_group_name_H-M   'P 1'
#
loop_
_entity.id
_entity.type
_entity.pdbx_description
1 polymer ?
#
loop_
_entity_poly.entity_id
_entity_poly.type
_entity_poly.pdbx_seq_one_letter_code
_entity_poly.pdbx_strand_id
1 'polypeptide(L)'
;MEPIYTQNQPTVSPVMTTKDWVITWIIFIIPVVGFIASIVWAIDGKNPNRTNFFRAYWIVSIAVIIILAILYGIILAIGYSNGAFH
;
A
#
# COMPACT_ATOMS: atom_id res chain seq x y z
N MET A 1 1.41 -51.94 -2.71
CA MET A 1 1.76 -50.77 -1.88
C MET A 1 1.65 -49.57 -2.79
N GLU A 2 0.62 -48.73 -2.60
CA GLU A 2 0.49 -47.50 -3.38
C GLU A 2 1.48 -46.45 -2.85
N PRO A 3 2.15 -45.67 -3.71
CA PRO A 3 3.07 -44.64 -3.25
C PRO A 3 2.31 -43.56 -2.46
N ILE A 4 2.81 -43.21 -1.28
CA ILE A 4 2.30 -42.07 -0.50
C ILE A 4 2.62 -40.80 -1.29
N TYR A 5 1.61 -40.23 -1.95
CA TYR A 5 1.75 -38.89 -2.51
C TYR A 5 1.76 -37.89 -1.36
N THR A 6 2.93 -37.36 -1.02
CA THR A 6 3.03 -36.16 -0.19
C THR A 6 2.41 -35.02 -1.01
N GLN A 7 1.12 -34.78 -0.79
CA GLN A 7 0.40 -33.63 -1.32
C GLN A 7 1.06 -32.37 -0.74
N ASN A 8 2.04 -31.84 -1.47
CA ASN A 8 2.60 -30.50 -1.24
C ASN A 8 1.56 -29.50 -1.74
N GLN A 9 0.38 -29.48 -1.09
CA GLN A 9 -0.66 -28.52 -1.41
C GLN A 9 -0.08 -27.13 -1.15
N PRO A 10 -0.03 -26.24 -2.16
CA PRO A 10 0.31 -24.86 -1.90
C PRO A 10 -0.64 -24.37 -0.81
N THR A 11 -0.09 -23.85 0.29
CA THR A 11 -0.88 -23.28 1.38
C THR A 11 -1.69 -22.12 0.81
N VAL A 12 -2.93 -22.40 0.40
CA VAL A 12 -3.84 -21.38 -0.13
C VAL A 12 -4.10 -20.43 1.02
N SER A 13 -3.52 -19.24 0.92
CA SER A 13 -3.68 -18.26 1.97
C SER A 13 -5.15 -17.84 2.05
N PRO A 14 -5.73 -17.75 3.25
CA PRO A 14 -7.14 -17.38 3.39
C PRO A 14 -7.45 -16.09 2.64
N VAL A 15 -8.45 -16.13 1.75
CA VAL A 15 -8.90 -14.94 1.04
C VAL A 15 -9.53 -13.99 2.05
N MET A 16 -9.20 -12.70 1.96
CA MET A 16 -9.87 -11.69 2.80
C MET A 16 -11.33 -11.58 2.37
N THR A 17 -12.23 -11.76 3.33
CA THR A 17 -13.66 -11.56 3.11
C THR A 17 -13.98 -10.07 2.99
N THR A 18 -15.16 -9.73 2.47
CA THR A 18 -15.65 -8.33 2.45
C THR A 18 -15.65 -7.71 3.84
N LYS A 19 -15.97 -8.49 4.88
CA LYS A 19 -15.94 -8.03 6.28
C LYS A 19 -14.54 -7.59 6.71
N ASP A 20 -13.50 -8.32 6.30
CA ASP A 20 -12.11 -7.99 6.65
C ASP A 20 -11.67 -6.68 5.98
N TRP A 21 -12.13 -6.43 4.75
CA TRP A 21 -11.93 -5.15 4.07
C TRP A 21 -12.68 -4.01 4.74
N VAL A 22 -13.93 -4.22 5.17
CA VAL A 22 -14.68 -3.20 5.93
C VAL A 22 -13.96 -2.81 7.22
N ILE A 23 -13.39 -3.78 7.95
CA ILE A 23 -12.59 -3.49 9.15
C ILE A 23 -11.34 -2.66 8.81
N THR A 24 -10.71 -2.96 7.67
CA THR A 24 -9.57 -2.20 7.16
C THR A 24 -9.97 -0.73 6.94
N TRP A 25 -11.11 -0.48 6.32
CA TRP A 25 -11.65 0.87 6.12
C TRP A 25 -11.97 1.58 7.44
N ILE A 26 -12.56 0.88 8.42
CA ILE A 26 -12.85 1.46 9.74
C ILE A 26 -11.57 1.92 10.45
N ILE A 27 -10.49 1.13 10.37
CA ILE A 27 -9.19 1.49 10.95
C ILE A 27 -8.63 2.76 10.29
N PHE A 28 -8.84 2.92 8.98
CA PHE A 28 -8.39 4.07 8.21
C PHE A 28 -9.15 5.38 8.49
N ILE A 29 -10.31 5.32 9.16
CA ILE A 29 -11.03 6.52 9.63
C ILE A 29 -10.20 7.29 10.66
N ILE A 30 -9.35 6.59 11.43
CA ILE A 30 -8.46 7.19 12.42
C ILE A 30 -7.09 7.40 11.75
N PRO A 31 -6.68 8.64 11.41
CA PRO A 31 -5.57 8.87 10.48
C PRO A 31 -4.25 8.26 10.93
N VAL A 32 -3.86 8.48 12.19
CA VAL A 32 -2.60 7.99 12.74
C VAL A 32 -2.59 6.46 12.84
N VAL A 33 -3.72 5.86 13.22
CA VAL A 33 -3.84 4.41 13.35
C VAL A 33 -3.85 3.75 11.96
N GLY A 34 -4.59 4.31 11.00
CA GLY A 34 -4.60 3.87 9.61
C GLY A 34 -3.20 3.91 8.98
N PHE A 35 -2.46 4.99 9.22
CA PHE A 35 -1.07 5.12 8.76
C PHE A 35 -0.17 4.01 9.32
N ILE A 36 -0.16 3.82 10.64
CA ILE A 36 0.65 2.77 11.28
C ILE A 36 0.21 1.38 10.79
N ALA A 37 -1.09 1.12 10.71
CA ALA A 37 -1.64 -0.14 10.24
C ALA A 37 -1.22 -0.45 8.80
N SER A 38 -1.19 0.55 7.91
CA SER A 38 -0.74 0.39 6.52
C SER A 38 0.71 -0.10 6.42
N ILE A 39 1.59 0.37 7.32
CA ILE A 39 3.00 -0.05 7.38
C ILE A 39 3.10 -1.46 7.93
N VAL A 40 2.45 -1.71 9.07
CA VAL A 40 2.45 -3.03 9.71
C VAL A 40 1.95 -4.09 8.73
N TRP A 41 0.84 -3.83 8.05
CA TRP A 41 0.26 -4.78 7.10
C TRP A 41 1.06 -4.95 5.82
N ALA A 42 1.91 -4.00 5.41
CA ALA A 42 2.83 -4.19 4.29
C ALA A 42 3.97 -5.18 4.62
N ILE A 43 4.27 -5.38 5.91
CA ILE A 43 5.44 -6.13 6.40
C ILE A 43 5.02 -7.43 7.10
N ASP A 44 3.84 -7.50 7.72
CA ASP A 44 3.45 -8.62 8.62
C ASP A 44 3.43 -10.01 7.95
N GLY A 45 3.23 -10.08 6.63
CA GLY A 45 3.21 -11.33 5.85
C GLY A 45 2.12 -12.32 6.25
N LYS A 46 1.18 -11.96 7.13
CA LYS A 46 0.18 -12.89 7.71
C LYS A 46 -0.89 -13.26 6.70
N ASN A 47 -1.26 -12.32 5.84
CA ASN A 47 -2.18 -12.55 4.72
C ASN A 47 -1.58 -11.94 3.46
N PRO A 48 -1.16 -12.75 2.46
CA PRO A 48 -0.55 -12.26 1.24
C PRO A 48 -1.42 -11.28 0.46
N ASN A 49 -2.75 -11.43 0.47
CA ASN A 49 -3.65 -10.48 -0.22
C ASN A 49 -3.57 -9.09 0.42
N ARG A 50 -3.66 -9.02 1.76
CA ARG A 50 -3.52 -7.76 2.51
C ARG A 50 -2.12 -7.17 2.34
N THR A 51 -1.11 -8.02 2.45
CA THR A 51 0.29 -7.62 2.41
C THR A 51 0.66 -7.04 1.05
N ASN A 52 0.26 -7.71 -0.04
CA ASN A 52 0.52 -7.23 -1.39
C ASN A 52 -0.26 -5.96 -1.70
N PHE A 53 -1.49 -5.82 -1.20
CA PHE A 53 -2.24 -4.57 -1.32
C PHE A 53 -1.50 -3.39 -0.67
N PHE A 54 -1.05 -3.54 0.59
CA PHE A 54 -0.35 -2.44 1.27
C PHE A 54 1.05 -2.17 0.72
N ARG A 55 1.75 -3.18 0.20
CA ARG A 55 2.99 -2.98 -0.56
C ARG A 55 2.75 -2.15 -1.82
N ALA A 56 1.74 -2.50 -2.61
CA ALA A 56 1.36 -1.73 -3.79
C ALA A 56 0.93 -0.30 -3.43
N TYR A 57 0.12 -0.14 -2.37
CA TYR A 57 -0.27 1.16 -1.82
C TYR A 57 0.94 2.06 -1.56
N TRP A 58 1.98 1.54 -0.89
CA TRP A 58 3.19 2.30 -0.59
C TRP A 58 4.03 2.61 -1.83
N ILE A 59 4.20 1.64 -2.74
CA ILE A 59 4.93 1.86 -3.99
C ILE A 59 4.27 2.97 -4.81
N VAL A 60 2.94 2.90 -4.98
CA VAL A 60 2.18 3.92 -5.71
C VAL A 60 2.22 5.26 -5.00
N SER A 61 2.05 5.29 -3.68
CA SER A 61 2.07 6.54 -2.90
C SER A 61 3.41 7.27 -3.04
N ILE A 62 4.54 6.54 -2.95
CA ILE A 62 5.88 7.11 -3.12
C ILE A 62 6.06 7.63 -4.55
N ALA A 63 5.64 6.86 -5.56
CA ALA A 63 5.72 7.30 -6.95
C ALA A 63 4.93 8.58 -7.19
N VAL A 64 3.71 8.68 -6.66
CA VAL A 64 2.86 9.88 -6.75
C VAL A 64 3.53 11.06 -6.05
N ILE A 65 4.07 10.88 -4.84
CA ILE A 65 4.78 11.95 -4.11
C ILE A 65 5.96 12.49 -4.94
N ILE A 66 6.75 11.61 -5.57
CA ILE A 66 7.87 12.02 -6.41
C ILE A 66 7.39 12.84 -7.62
N ILE A 67 6.35 12.36 -8.31
CA ILE A 67 5.78 13.07 -9.47
C ILE A 67 5.26 14.46 -9.04
N LEU A 68 4.52 14.53 -7.94
CA LEU A 68 3.99 15.80 -7.43
C LEU A 68 5.11 16.75 -6.98
N ALA A 69 6.18 16.24 -6.36
CA ALA A 69 7.33 17.05 -5.97
C ALA A 69 8.04 17.65 -7.20
N ILE A 70 8.20 16.88 -8.28
CA ILE A 70 8.77 17.35 -9.54
C ILE A 70 7.86 18.43 -10.15
N LEU A 71 6.56 18.17 -10.27
CA LEU A 71 5.61 19.14 -10.82
C LEU A 71 5.57 20.43 -10.01
N TYR A 72 5.57 20.33 -8.68
CA TYR A 72 5.62 21.48 -7.79
C TYR A 72 6.91 22.28 -7.99
N GLY A 73 8.07 21.61 -8.10
CA GLY A 73 9.35 22.26 -8.39
C GLY A 73 9.34 23.02 -9.72
N ILE A 74 8.76 22.43 -10.77
CA ILE A 74 8.62 23.09 -12.08
C ILE A 74 7.73 24.33 -11.98
N ILE A 75 6.57 24.23 -11.33
CA ILE A 75 5.64 25.35 -11.15
C ILE A 75 6.31 26.50 -10.38
N LEU A 76 7.03 26.18 -9.30
CA LEU A 76 7.79 27.17 -8.55
C LEU A 76 8.85 27.83 -9.42
N ALA A 77 9.67 27.05 -10.13
CA ALA A 77 10.74 27.59 -10.97
C ALA A 77 10.21 28.56 -12.04
N ILE A 78 9.10 28.21 -12.70
CA ILE A 78 8.43 29.07 -13.70
C ILE A 78 7.88 30.34 -13.03
N GLY A 79 7.27 30.21 -11.85
CA GLY A 79 6.73 31.39 -11.15
C GLY A 79 7.82 32.33 -10.66
N TYR A 80 8.95 31.82 -10.17
CA TYR A 80 10.12 32.64 -9.82
C TYR A 80 10.71 33.33 -11.05
N SER A 81 10.85 32.64 -12.19
CA SER A 81 11.37 33.26 -13.41
C SER A 81 10.48 34.38 -13.96
N ASN A 82 9.17 34.28 -13.74
CA ASN A 82 8.19 35.24 -14.23
C ASN A 82 7.90 36.37 -13.23
N GLY A 83 8.56 36.40 -12.07
CA GLY A 83 8.26 37.35 -10.99
C GLY A 83 6.89 37.14 -10.34
N ALA A 84 6.26 35.98 -10.52
CA ALA A 84 5.02 35.65 -9.80
C ALA A 84 5.29 35.34 -8.31
N PHE A 85 6.51 34.87 -8.04
CA PHE A 85 7.03 34.68 -6.68
C PHE A 85 8.28 35.57 -6.56
N HIS A 86 8.19 36.61 -5.73
CA HIS A 86 9.28 37.53 -5.38
C HIS A 86 9.68 37.32 -3.92
#